data_AF-A0A8X6G7B4-F1
#
_entry.id   AF-A0A8X6G7B4-F1
#
_cell.length_a   1.000
_cell.length_b   1.000
_cell.length_c   1.000
_cell.angle_alpha   90.00
_cell.angle_beta   90.00
_cell.angle_gamma   90.00
#
_symmetry.space_group_name_H-M   'P 1'
#
loop_
_entity.id
_entity.type
_entity.pdbx_description
1 polymer ?
#
loop_
_entity_poly.entity_id
_entity_poly.type
_entity_poly.pdbx_seq_one_letter_code
_entity_poly.pdbx_strand_id
1 'polypeptide(L)'
;MTSPPRFENAYKTMHTVLNSLRSLDECETEEVSRDVHTVNLEDFQYIGTNITGFRIVNQSPEYQEIVQDWKSSYATGKSLDSEQAPYAKTDVALMYDAVWTFATALNTLEKGQRLQIKPISCATEKQWSFGPTLANHMRGVELRGLTGRIVFDEQGMRTNFTVKVQDLTHIGLTEVGEWEHRSNRGIRKTGNYSRQPEVSFGLRNKTLVITTILVKLSLSSEKTNVSIQFSANEFKEQKEKKEKCCRHIL
;
A
#
# COMPACT_ATOMS: atom_id res chain seq x y z
N MET A 1 -0.50 29.38 -13.38
CA MET A 1 0.88 28.93 -13.12
C MET A 1 0.95 27.45 -13.43
N THR A 2 1.63 27.11 -14.51
CA THR A 2 1.72 25.78 -15.10
C THR A 2 2.74 24.92 -14.36
N SER A 3 2.38 23.66 -14.09
CA SER A 3 3.25 22.64 -13.48
C SER A 3 4.53 22.41 -14.31
N PRO A 4 5.67 22.03 -13.69
CA PRO A 4 6.90 21.77 -14.42
C PRO A 4 6.83 20.46 -15.23
N PRO A 5 7.35 20.42 -16.47
CA PRO A 5 7.18 19.32 -17.42
C PRO A 5 7.84 17.98 -17.03
N ARG A 6 8.58 17.91 -15.91
CA ARG A 6 9.20 16.67 -15.40
C ARG A 6 8.27 15.83 -14.52
N PHE A 7 7.35 16.45 -13.78
CA PHE A 7 6.37 15.74 -12.93
C PHE A 7 5.27 15.07 -13.76
N GLU A 8 4.88 15.74 -14.85
CA GLU A 8 3.92 15.24 -15.84
C GLU A 8 4.39 13.92 -16.49
N ASN A 9 5.70 13.79 -16.75
CA ASN A 9 6.27 12.64 -17.44
C ASN A 9 6.36 11.39 -16.56
N ALA A 10 6.60 11.49 -15.25
CA ALA A 10 6.62 10.34 -14.36
C ALA A 10 5.22 9.74 -14.18
N TYR A 11 4.22 10.60 -13.98
CA TYR A 11 2.81 10.18 -13.93
C TYR A 11 2.35 9.60 -15.27
N LYS A 12 2.67 10.26 -16.40
CA LYS A 12 2.34 9.73 -17.74
C LYS A 12 3.04 8.42 -18.05
N THR A 13 4.29 8.22 -17.61
CA THR A 13 5.01 6.96 -17.82
C THR A 13 4.40 5.83 -17.00
N MET A 14 4.09 6.08 -15.73
CA MET A 14 3.38 5.11 -14.87
C MET A 14 1.99 4.80 -15.44
N HIS A 15 1.25 5.83 -15.88
CA HIS A 15 -0.08 5.68 -16.48
C HIS A 15 -0.07 4.97 -17.84
N THR A 16 0.99 5.12 -18.64
CA THR A 16 1.17 4.44 -19.94
C THR A 16 1.56 2.97 -19.77
N VAL A 17 2.37 2.66 -18.75
CA VAL A 17 2.67 1.27 -18.35
C VAL A 17 1.41 0.58 -17.84
N LEU A 18 0.62 1.25 -17.00
CA LEU A 18 -0.68 0.75 -16.50
C LEU A 18 -1.71 0.55 -17.63
N ASN A 19 -1.80 1.47 -18.60
CA ASN A 19 -2.74 1.34 -19.72
C ASN A 19 -2.33 0.24 -20.72
N SER A 20 -1.05 -0.11 -20.81
CA SER A 20 -0.60 -1.24 -21.65
C SER A 20 -0.92 -2.61 -21.03
N LEU A 21 -1.18 -2.66 -19.71
CA LEU A 21 -1.60 -3.87 -18.99
C LEU A 21 -3.14 -4.06 -19.00
N ARG A 22 -3.89 -3.02 -19.33
CA ARG A 22 -5.36 -2.92 -19.35
C ARG A 22 -6.08 -3.83 -20.37
N SER A 23 -5.39 -4.53 -21.27
CA SER A 23 -6.03 -5.25 -22.39
C SER A 23 -6.38 -6.72 -22.10
N LEU A 24 -6.24 -7.20 -20.86
CA LEU A 24 -6.51 -8.59 -20.50
C LEU A 24 -7.51 -8.68 -19.32
N ASP A 25 -8.74 -9.05 -19.67
CA ASP A 25 -9.81 -9.71 -18.90
C ASP A 25 -10.28 -9.18 -17.51
N GLU A 26 -11.59 -8.88 -17.51
CA GLU A 26 -12.60 -8.80 -16.44
C GLU A 26 -12.23 -9.34 -15.02
N CYS A 27 -11.48 -8.58 -14.23
CA CYS A 27 -11.77 -8.23 -12.81
C CYS A 27 -10.73 -7.27 -12.19
N GLU A 28 -10.03 -6.45 -12.97
CA GLU A 28 -8.93 -5.62 -12.44
C GLU A 28 -9.40 -4.20 -12.12
N THR A 29 -10.05 -4.00 -10.98
CA THR A 29 -9.84 -2.75 -10.24
C THR A 29 -8.45 -2.84 -9.59
N GLU A 30 -7.40 -2.52 -10.35
CA GLU A 30 -6.05 -2.30 -9.80
C GLU A 30 -6.01 -0.99 -9.00
N GLU A 31 -6.74 -0.92 -7.89
CA GLU A 31 -6.50 0.14 -6.92
C GLU A 31 -5.30 -0.25 -6.05
N VAL A 32 -4.24 0.54 -6.18
CA VAL A 32 -2.99 0.35 -5.46
C VAL A 32 -3.18 0.79 -4.00
N SER A 33 -3.57 -0.13 -3.13
CA SER A 33 -3.66 0.15 -1.70
C SER A 33 -2.26 0.35 -1.09
N ARG A 34 -2.08 1.49 -0.43
CA ARG A 34 -0.84 1.88 0.28
C ARG A 34 -0.74 1.27 1.68
N ASP A 35 -1.84 0.68 2.14
CA ASP A 35 -2.01 0.16 3.50
C ASP A 35 -2.42 -1.31 3.49
N VAL A 36 -2.03 -2.06 2.44
CA VAL A 36 -2.27 -3.50 2.32
C VAL A 36 -1.78 -4.26 3.55
N HIS A 37 -0.70 -3.78 4.20
CA HIS A 37 -0.13 -4.36 5.41
C HIS A 37 -0.99 -4.19 6.66
N THR A 38 -2.07 -3.41 6.60
CA THR A 38 -3.01 -3.18 7.71
C THR A 38 -4.29 -3.99 7.58
N VAL A 39 -4.52 -4.63 6.42
CA VAL A 39 -5.74 -5.39 6.11
C VAL A 39 -5.53 -6.87 6.44
N ASN A 40 -6.53 -7.51 7.05
CA ASN A 40 -6.52 -8.96 7.20
C ASN A 40 -6.85 -9.62 5.84
N LEU A 41 -5.88 -10.33 5.27
CA LEU A 41 -6.01 -10.99 3.97
C LEU A 41 -6.05 -12.53 4.07
N GLU A 42 -6.19 -13.10 5.26
CA GLU A 42 -6.22 -14.55 5.50
C GLU A 42 -7.20 -15.29 4.59
N ASP A 43 -8.42 -14.77 4.45
CA ASP A 43 -9.45 -15.35 3.59
C ASP A 43 -9.04 -15.43 2.12
N PHE A 44 -8.14 -14.55 1.66
CA PHE A 44 -7.75 -14.45 0.25
C PHE A 44 -6.51 -15.29 -0.10
N GLN A 45 -5.78 -15.80 0.88
CA GLN A 45 -4.54 -16.56 0.68
C GLN A 45 -4.73 -17.84 -0.15
N TYR A 46 -5.94 -18.42 -0.10
CA TYR A 46 -6.24 -19.72 -0.71
C TYR A 46 -7.16 -19.64 -1.93
N ILE A 47 -7.49 -18.43 -2.39
CA ILE A 47 -8.48 -18.18 -3.45
C ILE A 47 -7.82 -18.08 -4.85
N GLY A 48 -6.49 -18.20 -4.92
CA GLY A 48 -5.75 -18.16 -6.19
C GLY A 48 -5.80 -16.79 -6.89
N THR A 49 -6.02 -15.72 -6.12
CA THR A 49 -5.97 -14.33 -6.59
C THR A 49 -4.60 -13.75 -6.30
N ASN A 50 -3.97 -13.15 -7.31
CA ASN A 50 -2.71 -12.43 -7.10
C ASN A 50 -3.02 -11.07 -6.46
N ILE A 51 -2.64 -10.89 -5.20
CA ILE A 51 -2.78 -9.61 -4.50
C ILE A 51 -1.37 -9.08 -4.26
N THR A 52 -1.00 -8.04 -4.99
CA THR A 52 0.26 -7.33 -4.82
C THR A 52 -0.03 -5.94 -4.26
N GLY A 53 0.74 -5.49 -3.28
CA GLY A 53 0.63 -4.15 -2.72
C GLY A 53 1.97 -3.54 -2.35
N PHE A 54 1.92 -2.29 -1.91
CA PHE A 54 3.11 -1.50 -1.63
C PHE A 54 3.08 -0.97 -0.21
N ARG A 55 4.25 -0.94 0.43
CA ARG A 55 4.41 -0.43 1.79
C ARG A 55 5.61 0.50 1.86
N ILE A 56 5.39 1.71 2.36
CA ILE A 56 6.47 2.66 2.65
C ILE A 56 6.88 2.64 4.13
N VAL A 57 5.99 2.19 5.01
CA VAL A 57 6.27 2.02 6.43
C VAL A 57 7.38 1.00 6.61
N ASN A 58 8.46 1.35 7.30
CA ASN A 58 9.57 0.47 7.59
C ASN A 58 9.37 -0.22 8.95
N GLN A 59 9.21 -1.55 8.95
CA GLN A 59 8.98 -2.35 10.16
C GLN A 59 10.30 -2.67 10.89
N SER A 60 11.10 -1.65 11.20
CA SER A 60 12.32 -1.80 11.97
C SER A 60 12.03 -2.12 13.45
N PRO A 61 13.01 -2.57 14.25
CA PRO A 61 12.82 -2.76 15.69
C PRO A 61 12.29 -1.50 16.40
N GLU A 62 12.76 -0.32 16.02
CA GLU A 62 12.31 0.97 16.56
C GLU A 62 10.83 1.25 16.22
N TYR A 63 10.37 0.86 15.03
CA TYR A 63 8.95 0.92 14.67
C TYR A 63 8.11 0.04 15.60
N GLN A 64 8.59 -1.17 15.91
CA GLN A 64 7.85 -2.08 16.78
C GLN A 64 7.71 -1.49 18.18
N GLU A 65 8.76 -0.92 18.75
CA GLU A 65 8.73 -0.23 20.05
C GLU A 65 7.69 0.90 20.06
N ILE A 66 7.74 1.79 19.08
CA ILE A 66 6.80 2.93 18.98
C ILE A 66 5.35 2.44 18.86
N VAL A 67 5.10 1.40 18.07
CA VAL A 67 3.75 0.84 17.91
C VAL A 67 3.27 0.15 19.19
N GLN A 68 4.16 -0.50 19.96
CA GLN A 68 3.79 -1.06 21.26
C GLN A 68 3.49 0.03 22.30
N ASP A 69 4.26 1.11 22.31
CA ASP A 69 4.01 2.27 23.19
C ASP A 69 2.67 2.95 22.87
N TRP A 70 2.33 3.04 21.58
CA TRP A 70 1.01 3.51 21.17
C TRP A 70 -0.07 2.58 21.71
N LYS A 71 0.05 1.26 21.51
CA LYS A 71 -0.94 0.27 22.02
C LYS A 71 -1.14 0.38 23.54
N SER A 72 -0.06 0.51 24.31
CA SER A 72 -0.15 0.62 25.78
C SER A 72 -0.78 1.95 26.22
N SER A 73 -0.50 3.04 25.50
CA SER A 73 -1.12 4.36 25.72
C SER A 73 -2.61 4.38 25.38
N TYR A 74 -3.04 3.58 24.40
CA TYR A 74 -4.47 3.45 24.06
C TYR A 74 -5.23 2.56 25.04
N ALA A 75 -4.61 1.47 25.51
CA ALA A 75 -5.18 0.56 26.51
C ALA A 75 -5.51 1.26 27.84
N THR A 76 -4.89 2.41 28.12
CA THR A 76 -5.04 3.16 29.38
C THR A 76 -6.11 4.26 29.36
N GLY A 77 -6.86 4.48 28.27
CA GLY A 77 -8.09 5.30 28.38
C GLY A 77 -8.62 6.10 27.19
N LYS A 78 -8.37 5.72 25.92
CA LYS A 78 -9.07 6.35 24.78
C LYS A 78 -9.59 5.31 23.79
N SER A 79 -10.90 5.11 23.81
CA SER A 79 -11.67 4.28 22.88
C SER A 79 -11.52 4.81 21.45
N LEU A 80 -10.72 4.10 20.67
CA LEU A 80 -10.86 3.92 19.22
C LEU A 80 -10.73 2.41 18.99
N ASP A 81 -11.55 1.84 18.11
CA ASP A 81 -11.73 0.40 17.91
C ASP A 81 -10.43 -0.40 18.00
N SER A 82 -10.29 -1.10 19.13
CA SER A 82 -9.13 -1.92 19.52
C SER A 82 -8.83 -3.08 18.55
N GLU A 83 -9.66 -3.30 17.53
CA GLU A 83 -9.53 -4.37 16.54
C GLU A 83 -8.70 -3.97 15.31
N GLN A 84 -8.36 -2.69 15.14
CA GLN A 84 -7.54 -2.18 14.02
C GLN A 84 -6.33 -1.44 14.60
N ALA A 85 -5.07 -1.82 14.51
CA ALA A 85 -4.38 -2.89 13.85
C ALA A 85 -3.03 -3.01 14.58
N PRO A 86 -2.35 -4.16 14.57
CA PRO A 86 -0.99 -4.27 15.08
C PRO A 86 0.05 -3.40 14.34
N TYR A 87 -0.38 -2.64 13.33
CA TYR A 87 0.44 -1.85 12.42
C TYR A 87 -0.09 -0.41 12.30
N ALA A 88 0.83 0.55 12.26
CA ALA A 88 0.53 1.92 11.88
C ALA A 88 0.12 2.00 10.39
N LYS A 89 -1.00 2.69 10.12
CA LYS A 89 -1.35 3.15 8.77
C LYS A 89 -0.29 4.13 8.25
N THR A 90 -0.16 4.21 6.94
CA THR A 90 0.86 5.00 6.25
C THR A 90 0.73 6.49 6.54
N ASP A 91 -0.50 7.01 6.62
CA ASP A 91 -0.80 8.40 6.97
C ASP A 91 -0.33 8.75 8.39
N VAL A 92 -0.58 7.89 9.37
CA VAL A 92 -0.11 8.03 10.76
C VAL A 92 1.41 8.03 10.82
N ALA A 93 2.06 7.10 10.10
CA ALA A 93 3.51 7.03 10.04
C ALA A 93 4.13 8.29 9.41
N LEU A 94 3.53 8.81 8.32
CA LEU A 94 3.95 10.05 7.68
C LEU A 94 3.74 11.28 8.59
N MET A 95 2.67 11.31 9.38
CA MET A 95 2.42 12.39 10.34
C MET A 95 3.46 12.38 11.48
N TYR A 96 3.76 11.21 12.03
CA TYR A 96 4.83 11.07 13.04
C TYR A 96 6.16 11.60 12.50
N ASP A 97 6.53 11.18 11.30
CA ASP A 97 7.76 11.59 10.62
C ASP A 97 7.80 13.10 10.32
N ALA A 98 6.65 13.70 9.99
CA ALA A 98 6.53 15.14 9.78
C ALA A 98 6.77 15.94 11.07
N VAL A 99 6.16 15.51 12.19
CA VAL A 99 6.36 16.14 13.50
C VAL A 99 7.81 15.99 13.95
N TRP A 100 8.40 14.81 13.77
CA TRP A 100 9.79 14.56 14.12
C TRP A 100 10.77 15.41 13.31
N THR A 101 10.52 15.55 12.00
CA THR A 101 11.28 16.43 11.10
C THR A 101 11.18 17.90 11.55
N PHE A 102 9.96 18.37 11.83
CA PHE A 102 9.71 19.73 12.28
C PHE A 102 10.41 20.03 13.62
N ALA A 103 10.28 19.13 14.60
CA ALA A 103 10.93 19.27 15.91
C ALA A 103 12.46 19.30 15.79
N THR A 104 13.03 18.45 14.93
CA THR A 104 14.47 18.42 14.67
C THR A 104 14.96 19.73 14.05
N ALA A 105 14.24 20.25 13.06
CA ALA A 105 14.56 21.53 12.42
C ALA A 105 14.45 22.70 13.41
N LEU A 106 13.40 22.72 14.23
CA LEU A 106 13.18 23.77 15.24
C LEU A 106 14.27 23.78 16.31
N ASN A 107 14.63 22.60 16.85
CA ASN A 107 15.72 22.46 17.81
C ASN A 107 17.07 22.92 17.22
N THR A 108 17.31 22.65 15.94
CA THR A 108 18.52 23.11 15.25
C THR A 108 18.55 24.64 15.14
N LEU A 109 17.42 25.25 14.80
CA LEU A 109 17.29 26.71 14.71
C LEU A 109 17.47 27.40 16.07
N GLU A 110 16.91 26.84 17.13
CA GLU A 110 16.98 27.40 18.49
C GLU A 110 18.42 27.43 19.04
N LYS A 111 19.25 26.45 18.68
CA LYS A 111 20.68 26.43 19.05
C LYS A 111 21.46 27.59 18.45
N GLY A 112 21.07 28.09 17.28
CA GLY A 112 21.75 29.19 16.59
C GLY A 112 21.18 30.56 16.92
N GLN A 113 19.90 30.65 17.27
CA GLN A 113 19.22 31.92 17.44
C GLN A 113 18.05 31.81 18.43
N ARG A 114 17.94 32.78 19.36
CA ARG A 114 16.81 32.82 20.30
C ARG A 114 15.53 33.15 19.54
N LEU A 115 14.59 32.21 19.52
CA LEU A 115 13.33 32.33 18.79
C LEU A 115 12.39 33.34 19.45
N GLN A 116 11.83 34.24 18.64
CA GLN A 116 10.70 35.08 19.02
C GLN A 116 9.48 34.63 18.24
N ILE A 117 8.59 33.92 18.91
CA ILE A 117 7.29 33.52 18.36
C ILE A 117 6.34 34.69 18.60
N LYS A 118 5.81 35.26 17.51
CA LYS A 118 4.83 36.35 17.55
C LYS A 118 3.59 35.93 16.76
N PRO A 119 2.38 36.32 17.19
CA PRO A 119 1.18 36.07 16.40
C PRO A 119 1.31 36.78 15.05
N ILE A 120 0.90 36.08 13.99
CA ILE A 120 0.85 36.61 12.63
C ILE A 120 -0.61 36.84 12.23
N SER A 121 -0.86 37.84 11.39
CA SER A 121 -2.19 38.14 10.85
C SER A 121 -2.16 38.13 9.33
N CYS A 122 -3.07 37.37 8.73
CA CYS A 122 -3.25 37.34 7.27
C CYS A 122 -3.59 38.71 6.68
N ALA A 123 -4.19 39.63 7.45
CA ALA A 123 -4.53 40.97 6.99
C ALA A 123 -3.30 41.89 6.81
N THR A 124 -2.20 41.59 7.50
CA THR A 124 -0.98 42.44 7.48
C THR A 124 0.07 41.95 6.50
N GLU A 125 -0.10 40.75 5.92
CA GLU A 125 0.86 40.06 5.03
C GLU A 125 2.30 39.99 5.59
N LYS A 126 2.47 40.16 6.91
CA LYS A 126 3.78 40.18 7.54
C LYS A 126 4.27 38.77 7.82
N GLN A 127 5.26 38.33 7.06
CA GLN A 127 5.91 37.04 7.27
C GLN A 127 6.65 36.97 8.61
N TRP A 128 6.71 35.76 9.19
CA TRP A 128 7.57 35.49 10.33
C TRP A 128 9.04 35.49 9.89
N SER A 129 9.87 36.31 10.54
CA SER A 129 11.27 36.53 10.13
C SER A 129 12.13 35.27 10.12
N PHE A 130 11.83 34.31 10.99
CA PHE A 130 12.54 33.03 11.07
C PHE A 130 11.96 31.96 10.14
N GLY A 131 10.82 32.22 9.51
CA GLY A 131 10.12 31.25 8.64
C GLY A 131 11.00 30.70 7.51
N PRO A 132 11.66 31.55 6.70
CA PRO A 132 12.57 31.09 5.66
C PRO A 132 13.75 30.26 6.19
N THR A 133 14.32 30.65 7.32
CA THR A 133 15.43 29.92 7.96
C THR A 133 14.96 28.56 8.47
N LEU A 134 13.79 28.48 9.10
CA LEU A 134 13.20 27.21 9.54
C LEU A 134 12.91 26.28 8.36
N ALA A 135 12.35 26.81 7.27
CA ALA A 135 12.10 26.03 6.05
C ALA A 135 13.40 25.47 5.45
N ASN A 136 14.49 26.25 5.49
CA ASN A 136 15.81 25.78 5.09
C ASN A 136 16.34 24.67 6.01
N HIS A 137 16.20 24.82 7.34
CA HIS A 137 16.56 23.76 8.28
C HIS A 137 15.75 22.48 8.04
N MET A 138 14.42 22.59 7.81
CA MET A 138 13.57 21.45 7.46
C MET A 138 14.04 20.74 6.20
N ARG A 139 14.39 21.48 5.12
CA ARG A 139 14.94 20.89 3.89
C ARG A 139 16.29 20.19 4.13
N GLY A 140 17.09 20.69 5.06
CA GLY A 140 18.36 20.10 5.45
C GLY A 140 18.28 18.95 6.45
N VAL A 141 17.08 18.58 6.92
CA VAL A 141 16.92 17.44 7.83
C VAL A 141 17.23 16.14 7.10
N GLU A 142 18.15 15.37 7.67
CA GLU A 142 18.39 13.97 7.33
C GLU A 142 18.23 13.12 8.59
N LEU A 143 17.22 12.26 8.61
CA LEU A 143 16.97 11.33 9.70
C LEU A 143 16.30 10.05 9.22
N ARG A 144 16.15 9.08 10.12
CA ARG A 144 15.37 7.86 9.90
C ARG A 144 14.11 7.90 10.76
N GLY A 145 12.95 7.78 10.11
CA GLY A 145 11.64 7.73 10.74
C GLY A 145 10.94 6.40 10.49
N LEU A 146 9.63 6.35 10.79
CA LEU A 146 8.79 5.16 10.62
C LEU A 146 8.64 4.76 9.16
N THR A 147 8.83 5.69 8.22
CA THR A 147 8.81 5.43 6.77
C THR A 147 10.21 5.30 6.17
N GLY A 148 11.22 5.04 6.98
CA GLY A 148 12.61 4.88 6.55
C GLY A 148 13.37 6.21 6.48
N ARG A 149 14.28 6.36 5.49
CA ARG A 149 15.11 7.56 5.37
C ARG A 149 14.27 8.76 4.92
N ILE A 150 14.46 9.90 5.59
CA ILE A 150 13.77 11.17 5.32
C ILE A 150 14.82 12.18 4.91
N VAL A 151 14.76 12.58 3.63
CA VAL A 151 15.58 13.63 3.04
C VAL A 151 14.73 14.36 2.01
N PHE A 152 14.93 15.68 1.92
CA PHE A 152 14.22 16.54 0.98
C PHE A 152 15.16 17.05 -0.11
N ASP A 153 14.61 17.36 -1.28
CA ASP A 153 15.32 18.12 -2.30
C ASP A 153 15.22 19.63 -2.06
N GLU A 154 15.79 20.42 -2.96
CA GLU A 154 15.78 21.88 -2.89
C GLU A 154 14.36 22.47 -2.93
N GLN A 155 13.40 21.75 -3.53
CA GLN A 155 12.00 22.14 -3.61
C GLN A 155 11.20 21.72 -2.36
N GLY A 156 11.81 20.97 -1.43
CA GLY A 156 11.14 20.46 -0.23
C GLY A 156 10.36 19.18 -0.48
N MET A 157 10.57 18.51 -1.62
CA MET A 157 9.96 17.22 -1.91
C MET A 157 10.81 16.11 -1.33
N ARG A 158 10.18 15.11 -0.73
CA ARG A 158 10.89 13.96 -0.18
C ARG A 158 11.55 13.16 -1.31
N THR A 159 12.85 12.90 -1.19
CA THR A 159 13.61 12.07 -2.14
C THR A 159 14.38 10.97 -1.42
N ASN A 160 14.91 10.03 -2.22
CA ASN A 160 15.74 8.93 -1.71
C ASN A 160 15.03 8.05 -0.66
N PHE A 161 13.76 7.73 -0.93
CA PHE A 161 12.97 6.81 -0.12
C PHE A 161 12.83 5.46 -0.82
N THR A 162 12.51 4.44 -0.02
CA THR A 162 12.33 3.06 -0.47
C THR A 162 10.87 2.66 -0.25
N VAL A 163 10.30 1.98 -1.23
CA VAL A 163 8.98 1.37 -1.16
C VAL A 163 9.16 -0.13 -1.26
N LYS A 164 8.58 -0.87 -0.32
CA LYS A 164 8.57 -2.33 -0.33
C LYS A 164 7.40 -2.83 -1.17
N VAL A 165 7.65 -3.86 -1.96
CA VAL A 165 6.64 -4.57 -2.76
C VAL A 165 6.29 -5.84 -2.00
N GLN A 166 5.01 -6.04 -1.73
CA GLN A 166 4.49 -7.19 -1.01
C GLN A 166 3.54 -7.98 -1.90
N ASP A 167 3.64 -9.30 -1.86
CA ASP A 167 2.72 -10.20 -2.55
C ASP A 167 2.02 -11.08 -1.51
N LEU A 168 0.73 -11.32 -1.70
CA LEU A 168 -0.02 -12.26 -0.88
C LEU A 168 0.32 -13.68 -1.32
N THR A 169 0.78 -14.48 -0.36
CA THR A 169 1.08 -15.90 -0.55
C THR A 169 0.23 -16.74 0.39
N HIS A 170 0.33 -18.06 0.30
CA HIS A 170 -0.33 -19.01 1.22
C HIS A 170 0.10 -18.89 2.69
N ILE A 171 1.18 -18.15 3.01
CA ILE A 171 1.61 -17.82 4.37
C ILE A 171 1.32 -16.37 4.76
N GLY A 172 0.63 -15.61 3.90
CA GLY A 172 0.34 -14.19 4.09
C GLY A 172 1.20 -13.26 3.23
N LEU A 173 1.15 -11.96 3.57
CA LEU A 173 1.88 -10.90 2.85
C LEU A 173 3.39 -11.07 3.04
N THR A 174 4.08 -11.33 1.93
CA THR A 174 5.53 -11.51 1.91
C THR A 174 6.18 -10.37 1.12
N GLU A 175 7.29 -9.82 1.62
CA GLU A 175 8.08 -8.86 0.85
C GLU A 175 8.78 -9.59 -0.32
N VAL A 176 8.48 -9.18 -1.55
CA VAL A 176 9.00 -9.80 -2.78
C VAL A 176 9.97 -8.89 -3.54
N GLY A 177 10.00 -7.62 -3.17
CA GLY A 177 10.88 -6.64 -3.79
C GLY A 177 10.94 -5.32 -3.06
N GLU A 178 11.81 -4.46 -3.55
CA GLU A 178 11.91 -3.07 -3.14
C GLU A 178 12.15 -2.18 -4.35
N TRP A 179 11.55 -1.00 -4.32
CA TRP A 179 11.80 0.06 -5.27
C TRP A 179 12.41 1.25 -4.55
N GLU A 180 13.48 1.79 -5.10
CA GLU A 180 14.16 2.96 -4.55
C GLU A 180 14.01 4.14 -5.51
N HIS A 181 13.58 5.29 -4.99
CA HIS A 181 13.27 6.47 -5.79
C HIS A 181 14.42 6.94 -6.70
N ARG A 182 15.67 6.81 -6.24
CA ARG A 182 16.86 7.22 -7.01
C ARG A 182 17.43 6.10 -7.88
N SER A 183 16.91 4.89 -7.77
CA SER A 183 17.39 3.76 -8.56
C SER A 183 16.71 3.76 -9.92
N ASN A 184 17.50 4.00 -10.98
CA ASN A 184 17.05 3.78 -12.36
C ASN A 184 16.86 2.29 -12.70
N ARG A 185 16.99 1.39 -11.73
CA ARG A 185 17.02 -0.07 -11.94
C ARG A 185 15.65 -0.73 -11.76
N GLY A 186 14.58 0.04 -11.54
CA GLY A 186 13.25 -0.50 -11.29
C GLY A 186 13.14 -1.24 -9.95
N ILE A 187 12.22 -2.20 -9.84
CA ILE A 187 12.02 -3.01 -8.63
C ILE A 187 13.15 -4.03 -8.51
N ARG A 188 13.89 -3.99 -7.39
CA ARG A 188 14.86 -5.00 -7.00
C ARG A 188 14.15 -6.11 -6.24
N LYS A 189 14.20 -7.34 -6.75
CA LYS A 189 13.64 -8.50 -6.04
C LYS A 189 14.44 -8.78 -4.77
N THR A 190 13.77 -8.89 -3.63
CA THR A 190 14.35 -9.25 -2.34
C THR A 190 14.05 -10.73 -2.08
N GLY A 191 14.97 -11.61 -2.47
CA GLY A 191 14.89 -13.06 -2.20
C GLY A 191 14.62 -13.92 -3.43
N ASN A 192 14.60 -15.24 -3.21
CA ASN A 192 14.29 -16.26 -4.23
C ASN A 192 12.76 -16.42 -4.40
N TYR A 193 12.04 -15.30 -4.50
CA TYR A 193 10.61 -15.36 -4.76
C TYR A 193 10.38 -15.73 -6.22
N SER A 194 9.97 -16.97 -6.43
CA SER A 194 9.33 -17.42 -7.66
C SER A 194 7.86 -17.63 -7.32
N ARG A 195 6.97 -16.91 -8.00
CA ARG A 195 5.53 -17.17 -7.96
C ARG A 195 5.32 -18.57 -8.56
N GLN A 196 5.45 -19.61 -7.76
CA GLN A 196 5.13 -20.96 -8.20
C GLN A 196 3.64 -20.98 -8.60
N PRO A 197 3.22 -21.83 -9.55
CA PRO A 197 1.80 -22.00 -9.83
C PRO A 197 1.12 -22.62 -8.59
N GLU A 198 0.66 -21.76 -7.69
CA GLU A 198 -0.08 -22.08 -6.47
C GLU A 198 -1.47 -22.67 -6.75
N VAL A 199 -1.84 -22.84 -8.04
CA VAL A 199 -3.00 -23.60 -8.52
C VAL A 199 -3.05 -25.00 -7.88
N SER A 200 -1.88 -25.59 -7.62
CA SER A 200 -1.78 -26.92 -6.99
C SER A 200 -2.02 -26.92 -5.47
N PHE A 201 -2.01 -25.77 -4.78
CA PHE A 201 -2.35 -25.66 -3.36
C PHE A 201 -3.82 -25.31 -3.15
N GLY A 202 -4.39 -24.41 -3.97
CA GLY A 202 -5.80 -23.98 -3.84
C GLY A 202 -6.85 -25.07 -4.10
N LEU A 203 -6.46 -26.16 -4.76
CA LEU A 203 -7.32 -27.30 -5.12
C LEU A 203 -7.02 -28.58 -4.30
N ARG A 204 -6.02 -28.57 -3.41
CA ARG A 204 -5.72 -29.74 -2.56
C ARG A 204 -6.87 -29.98 -1.60
N ASN A 205 -7.35 -31.23 -1.56
CA ASN A 205 -8.42 -31.69 -0.69
C ASN A 205 -9.76 -30.93 -0.87
N LYS A 206 -10.02 -30.41 -2.08
CA LYS A 206 -11.31 -29.82 -2.43
C LYS A 206 -12.10 -30.72 -3.36
N THR A 207 -13.39 -30.87 -3.09
CA THR A 207 -14.32 -31.67 -3.91
C THR A 207 -15.09 -30.77 -4.86
N LEU A 208 -14.92 -30.97 -6.16
CA LEU A 208 -15.68 -30.24 -7.16
C LEU A 208 -17.11 -30.77 -7.22
N VAL A 209 -18.08 -29.94 -6.84
CA VAL A 209 -19.51 -30.25 -6.98
C VAL A 209 -19.93 -29.96 -8.42
N ILE A 210 -20.25 -31.01 -9.17
CA ILE A 210 -20.70 -30.91 -10.56
C ILE A 210 -22.22 -30.72 -10.59
N THR A 211 -22.67 -29.58 -11.13
CA THR A 211 -24.09 -29.34 -11.41
C THR A 211 -24.34 -29.55 -12.91
N THR A 212 -25.33 -30.36 -13.28
CA THR A 212 -25.71 -30.58 -14.68
C THR A 212 -27.19 -30.31 -14.89
N ILE A 213 -27.57 -29.88 -16.09
CA ILE A 213 -28.95 -29.66 -16.50
C ILE A 213 -29.29 -30.67 -17.60
N LEU A 214 -30.39 -31.39 -17.44
CA LEU A 214 -30.90 -32.29 -18.48
C LEU A 214 -31.56 -31.48 -19.59
N VAL A 215 -31.00 -31.54 -20.80
CA VAL A 215 -31.56 -30.89 -21.99
C VAL A 215 -32.09 -31.96 -22.94
N LYS A 216 -33.35 -31.83 -23.33
CA LYS A 216 -33.96 -32.69 -24.37
C LYS A 216 -33.81 -32.01 -25.73
N LEU A 217 -32.94 -32.56 -26.58
CA LEU A 217 -32.79 -32.13 -27.97
C LEU A 217 -33.87 -32.79 -28.84
N SER A 218 -34.67 -31.97 -29.53
CA SER A 218 -35.82 -32.37 -30.34
C SER A 218 -35.47 -32.69 -31.80
N LEU A 219 -34.32 -33.33 -32.04
CA LEU A 219 -34.00 -33.93 -33.33
C LEU A 219 -33.24 -35.26 -33.13
N SER A 220 -33.86 -36.34 -33.60
CA SER A 220 -33.45 -37.75 -33.58
C SER A 220 -33.82 -38.56 -32.33
N SER A 221 -34.61 -39.60 -32.59
CA SER A 221 -34.85 -40.76 -31.73
C SER A 221 -33.52 -41.35 -31.25
N GLU A 222 -33.45 -41.60 -29.94
CA GLU A 222 -32.39 -42.32 -29.23
C GLU A 222 -30.96 -41.75 -29.38
N LYS A 223 -30.70 -40.66 -28.65
CA LYS A 223 -29.47 -40.43 -27.87
C LYS A 223 -29.64 -39.17 -27.01
N THR A 224 -29.84 -39.36 -25.71
CA THR A 224 -29.71 -38.27 -24.72
C THR A 224 -28.24 -37.85 -24.64
N ASN A 225 -27.89 -36.74 -25.28
CA ASN A 225 -26.59 -36.11 -25.06
C ASN A 225 -26.68 -35.27 -23.79
N VAL A 226 -26.00 -35.72 -22.74
CA VAL A 226 -25.84 -34.95 -21.50
C VAL A 226 -24.83 -33.85 -21.77
N SER A 227 -25.29 -32.60 -21.86
CA SER A 227 -24.40 -31.45 -21.82
C SER A 227 -23.96 -31.21 -20.37
N ILE A 228 -22.74 -31.63 -20.04
CA ILE A 228 -22.11 -31.31 -18.76
C ILE A 228 -21.60 -29.87 -18.87
N GLN A 229 -22.36 -28.90 -18.37
CA GLN A 229 -21.80 -27.58 -18.08
C GLN A 229 -21.15 -27.63 -16.70
N PHE A 230 -19.84 -27.42 -16.64
CA PHE A 230 -19.15 -27.26 -15.37
C PHE A 230 -19.48 -25.89 -14.79
N SER A 231 -20.50 -25.81 -13.94
CA SER A 231 -20.65 -24.68 -13.02
C SER A 231 -20.16 -25.14 -11.66
N ALA A 232 -18.90 -24.85 -11.36
CA ALA A 232 -18.36 -25.08 -10.03
C ALA A 232 -18.95 -24.02 -9.10
N ASN A 233 -19.73 -24.45 -8.10
CA ASN A 233 -20.21 -23.56 -7.03
C ASN A 233 -19.06 -22.77 -6.38
N GLU A 234 -17.87 -23.37 -6.37
CA GLU A 234 -16.62 -22.76 -5.93
C GLU A 234 -16.25 -21.52 -6.75
N PHE A 235 -16.53 -21.46 -8.05
CA PHE A 235 -16.28 -20.25 -8.86
C PHE A 235 -17.22 -19.10 -8.51
N LYS A 236 -18.47 -19.39 -8.12
CA LYS A 236 -19.42 -18.36 -7.70
C LYS A 236 -19.03 -17.78 -6.34
N GLU A 237 -18.65 -18.64 -5.40
CA GLU A 237 -18.13 -18.23 -4.08
C GLU A 237 -16.80 -17.47 -4.21
N GLN A 238 -15.89 -17.93 -5.07
CA GLN A 238 -14.64 -17.23 -5.35
C GLN A 238 -14.87 -15.87 -6.03
N LYS A 239 -15.86 -15.77 -6.94
CA LYS A 239 -16.24 -14.49 -7.56
C LYS A 239 -16.81 -13.52 -6.52
N GLU A 240 -17.70 -13.98 -5.65
CA GLU A 240 -18.29 -13.15 -4.59
C GLU A 240 -17.24 -12.72 -3.54
N LYS A 241 -16.29 -13.61 -3.19
CA LYS A 241 -15.14 -13.28 -2.35
C LYS A 241 -14.19 -12.29 -3.03
N LYS A 242 -13.89 -12.45 -4.32
CA LYS A 242 -13.10 -11.48 -5.11
C LYS A 242 -13.76 -10.10 -5.10
N GLU A 243 -15.06 -10.02 -5.38
CA GLU A 243 -15.82 -8.75 -5.32
C GLU A 243 -15.86 -8.14 -3.91
N LYS A 244 -15.83 -8.97 -2.85
CA LYS A 244 -15.73 -8.50 -1.47
C LYS A 244 -14.33 -7.96 -1.13
N CYS A 245 -13.28 -8.60 -1.64
CA CYS A 245 -11.89 -8.12 -1.53
C CYS A 245 -11.75 -6.71 -2.12
N CYS A 246 -12.24 -6.54 -3.35
CA CYS A 246 -12.27 -5.25 -4.03
C CYS A 246 -13.15 -4.19 -3.36
N ARG A 247 -13.95 -4.53 -2.33
CA ARG A 247 -14.70 -3.55 -1.53
C ARG A 247 -14.09 -3.28 -0.16
N HIS A 248 -13.19 -4.15 0.31
CA HIS A 248 -12.56 -4.02 1.62
C HIS A 248 -11.19 -3.33 1.55
N ILE A 249 -10.59 -3.31 0.36
CA ILE A 249 -9.29 -2.67 0.07
C ILE A 249 -9.45 -1.20 -0.36
N LEU A 250 -10.65 -0.79 -0.80
CA LEU A 250 -11.01 0.58 -1.25
C LEU A 250 -11.83 1.31 -0.17
#